data_AF-A0A351C347-F1
#
_entry.id   AF-A0A351C347-F1
#
_cell.length_a   1.000
_cell.length_b   1.000
_cell.length_c   1.000
_cell.angle_alpha   90.00
_cell.angle_beta   90.00
_cell.angle_gamma   90.00
#
_symmetry.space_group_name_H-M   'P 1'
#
loop_
_entity.id
_entity.type
_entity.pdbx_description
1 polymer ?
#
loop_
_entity_poly.entity_id
_entity_poly.type
_entity_poly.pdbx_seq_one_letter_code
_entity_poly.pdbx_strand_id
1 'polypeptide(L)'
;MISNFRSEFLEIPSDKKYIYHSACVVASNFLVTLMNISAELLASIGIEKSRSFEIFRPIVMKTIENISDNGLVNSLTGPFERNDIETVSNQLNSIYKELPSLIPFYTLLGMETVKIAFRKETLNLNNVISMLDLMNTYVSNEVKNEKIN
;
A
#
# COMPACT_ATOMS: atom_id res chain seq x y z
N MET A 1 27.39 -15.26 15.73
CA MET A 1 27.03 -14.01 15.02
C MET A 1 25.53 -13.79 15.15
N ILE A 2 25.05 -13.43 16.36
CA ILE A 2 23.65 -13.01 16.65
C ILE A 2 23.71 -11.83 17.65
N SER A 3 24.70 -10.94 17.49
CA SER A 3 24.97 -9.87 18.45
C SER A 3 24.41 -8.51 18.05
N ASN A 4 23.71 -8.41 16.91
CA ASN A 4 23.16 -7.15 16.39
C ASN A 4 21.64 -7.05 16.41
N PHE A 5 20.92 -8.11 16.82
CA PHE A 5 19.50 -7.98 17.10
C PHE A 5 19.34 -7.63 18.58
N ARG A 6 19.18 -6.33 18.88
CA ARG A 6 18.53 -5.91 20.12
C ARG A 6 17.04 -6.26 20.00
N SER A 7 16.70 -7.55 20.02
CA SER A 7 15.33 -8.00 19.93
C SER A 7 14.74 -8.08 21.33
N GLU A 8 13.69 -7.30 21.58
CA GLU A 8 12.75 -7.61 22.65
C GLU A 8 12.17 -9.01 22.39
N PHE A 9 12.22 -9.88 23.39
CA PHE A 9 11.61 -11.20 23.28
C PHE A 9 10.10 -11.07 23.49
N LEU A 10 9.33 -11.55 22.52
CA LEU A 10 7.89 -11.62 22.60
C LEU A 10 7.47 -13.07 22.77
N GLU A 11 6.87 -13.41 23.91
CA GLU A 11 6.28 -14.73 24.15
C GLU A 11 4.93 -14.82 23.42
N ILE A 12 4.77 -15.83 22.56
CA ILE A 12 3.56 -16.05 21.77
C ILE A 12 2.90 -17.34 22.26
N PRO A 13 1.62 -17.32 22.68
CA PRO A 13 0.88 -18.53 23.00
C PRO A 13 0.87 -19.51 21.83
N SER A 14 1.01 -20.80 22.12
CA SER A 14 1.15 -21.84 21.09
C SER A 14 -0.04 -21.89 20.12
N ASP A 15 -1.25 -21.56 20.57
CA ASP A 15 -2.48 -21.48 19.76
C ASP A 15 -2.54 -20.22 18.86
N LYS A 16 -1.65 -19.24 19.07
CA LYS A 16 -1.57 -18.00 18.29
C LYS A 16 -0.44 -17.99 17.27
N LYS A 17 0.29 -19.10 17.11
CA LYS A 17 1.43 -19.19 16.18
C LYS A 17 1.08 -18.75 14.75
N TYR A 18 -0.08 -19.13 14.23
CA TYR A 18 -0.47 -18.81 12.86
C TYR A 18 -0.73 -17.32 12.66
N ILE A 19 -1.44 -16.65 13.57
CA ILE A 19 -1.70 -15.21 13.42
C ILE A 19 -0.42 -14.39 13.58
N TYR A 20 0.48 -14.80 14.49
CA TYR A 20 1.82 -14.21 14.60
C TYR A 20 2.60 -14.37 13.30
N HIS A 21 2.64 -15.58 12.73
CA HIS A 21 3.36 -15.82 11.49
C HIS A 21 2.76 -15.02 10.31
N SER A 22 1.44 -14.91 10.23
CA SER A 22 0.77 -14.03 9.26
C SER A 22 1.20 -12.57 9.42
N ALA A 23 1.35 -12.06 10.65
CA ALA A 23 1.87 -10.72 10.88
C ALA A 23 3.32 -10.56 10.37
N CYS A 24 4.18 -11.57 10.56
CA CYS A 24 5.53 -11.58 9.98
C CYS A 24 5.50 -11.57 8.44
N VAL A 25 4.59 -12.33 7.82
CA VAL A 25 4.40 -12.36 6.37
C VAL A 25 3.98 -10.98 5.86
N VAL A 26 3.04 -10.31 6.55
CA VAL A 26 2.62 -8.94 6.20
C VAL A 26 3.78 -7.94 6.33
N ALA A 27 4.57 -8.03 7.40
CA ALA A 27 5.67 -7.10 7.65
C ALA A 27 6.89 -7.29 6.72
N SER A 28 7.13 -8.51 6.23
CA SER A 28 8.33 -8.85 5.45
C SER A 28 8.00 -9.22 4.01
N ASN A 29 7.21 -10.27 3.80
CA ASN A 29 6.99 -10.81 2.47
C ASN A 29 6.17 -9.83 1.62
N PHE A 30 5.12 -9.24 2.19
CA PHE A 30 4.32 -8.27 1.45
C PHE A 30 5.05 -6.95 1.21
N LEU A 31 6.08 -6.60 2.00
CA LEU A 31 6.97 -5.50 1.65
C LEU A 31 7.73 -5.78 0.34
N VAL A 32 8.22 -7.01 0.16
CA VAL A 32 8.84 -7.42 -1.12
C VAL A 32 7.81 -7.38 -2.25
N THR A 33 6.59 -7.86 -2.02
CA THR A 33 5.49 -7.77 -3.00
C THR A 33 5.20 -6.32 -3.42
N LEU A 34 5.13 -5.39 -2.45
CA LEU A 34 4.94 -3.96 -2.72
C LEU A 34 6.06 -3.38 -3.59
N MET A 35 7.31 -3.78 -3.34
CA MET A 35 8.46 -3.34 -4.15
C MET A 35 8.39 -3.89 -5.57
N ASN A 36 7.99 -5.16 -5.75
CA ASN A 36 7.80 -5.74 -7.07
C ASN A 36 6.70 -5.02 -7.86
N ILE A 37 5.56 -4.73 -7.23
CA ILE A 37 4.45 -4.03 -7.88
C ILE A 37 4.86 -2.59 -8.25
N SER A 38 5.63 -1.92 -7.39
CA SER A 38 6.20 -0.60 -7.72
C SER A 38 7.12 -0.66 -8.94
N ALA A 39 7.91 -1.74 -9.08
CA ALA A 39 8.74 -1.96 -10.27
C ALA A 39 7.92 -2.28 -11.52
N GLU A 40 6.80 -2.98 -11.40
CA GLU A 40 5.87 -3.23 -12.50
C GLU A 40 5.23 -1.95 -13.02
N LEU A 41 4.83 -1.05 -12.13
CA LEU A 41 4.31 0.28 -12.51
C LEU A 41 5.34 1.15 -13.23
N LEU A 42 6.63 1.05 -12.86
CA LEU A 42 7.70 1.72 -13.62
C LEU A 42 7.94 1.06 -14.98
N ALA A 43 7.87 -0.27 -15.03
CA ALA A 43 8.07 -1.03 -16.26
C ALA A 43 6.98 -0.75 -17.30
N SER A 44 5.74 -0.52 -16.88
CA SER A 44 4.65 -0.19 -17.81
C SER A 44 4.90 1.11 -18.58
N ILE A 45 5.69 2.03 -18.02
CA ILE A 45 6.10 3.28 -18.69
C ILE A 45 7.53 3.23 -19.26
N GLY A 46 8.08 2.03 -19.46
CA GLY A 46 9.36 1.81 -20.14
C GLY A 46 10.62 1.95 -19.28
N ILE A 47 10.49 2.02 -17.96
CA ILE A 47 11.63 2.07 -17.04
C ILE A 47 12.02 0.66 -16.59
N GLU A 48 13.31 0.31 -16.70
CA GLU A 48 13.79 -1.03 -16.40
C GLU A 48 13.56 -1.45 -14.93
N LYS A 49 12.97 -2.63 -14.72
CA LYS A 49 12.67 -3.18 -13.38
C LYS A 49 13.90 -3.28 -12.46
N SER A 50 15.08 -3.58 -13.02
CA SER A 50 16.32 -3.74 -12.25
C SER A 50 16.74 -2.45 -11.53
N ARG A 51 16.32 -1.29 -12.05
CA ARG A 51 16.63 0.03 -11.47
C ARG A 51 15.59 0.51 -10.47
N SER A 52 14.42 -0.14 -10.41
CA SER A 52 13.27 0.34 -9.64
C SER A 52 13.54 0.39 -8.13
N PHE A 53 14.24 -0.61 -7.56
CA PHE A 53 14.54 -0.58 -6.13
C PHE A 53 15.47 0.57 -5.77
N GLU A 54 16.53 0.84 -6.54
CA GLU A 54 17.43 1.96 -6.26
C GLU A 54 16.72 3.32 -6.36
N ILE A 55 15.76 3.46 -7.28
CA ILE A 55 14.91 4.67 -7.40
C ILE A 55 14.04 4.86 -6.16
N PHE A 56 13.42 3.77 -5.66
CA PHE A 56 12.48 3.85 -4.53
C PHE A 56 13.14 3.69 -3.16
N ARG A 57 14.37 3.19 -3.08
CA ARG A 57 15.07 2.95 -1.83
C ARG A 57 15.08 4.18 -0.91
N PRO A 58 15.40 5.41 -1.37
CA PRO A 58 15.36 6.59 -0.50
C PRO A 58 13.98 6.85 0.11
N ILE A 59 12.91 6.71 -0.67
CA ILE A 59 11.55 6.95 -0.17
C ILE A 59 11.10 5.85 0.79
N VAL A 60 11.45 4.59 0.51
CA VAL A 60 11.12 3.44 1.38
C VAL A 60 11.83 3.56 2.72
N MET A 61 13.13 3.85 2.72
CA MET A 61 13.88 4.05 3.95
C MET A 61 13.34 5.23 4.74
N LYS A 62 12.97 6.33 4.06
CA LYS A 62 12.36 7.47 4.73
C LYS A 62 11.01 7.13 5.36
N THR A 63 10.19 6.30 4.72
CA THR A 63 8.94 5.80 5.31
C THR A 63 9.19 4.99 6.57
N ILE A 64 10.20 4.11 6.58
CA ILE A 64 10.57 3.31 7.75
C ILE A 64 11.04 4.21 8.91
N GLU A 65 11.88 5.21 8.62
CA GLU A 65 12.29 6.23 9.60
C GLU A 65 11.08 6.96 10.18
N ASN A 66 10.17 7.43 9.32
CA ASN A 66 8.98 8.16 9.78
C ASN A 66 8.07 7.29 10.68
N ILE A 67 7.97 5.98 10.40
CA ILE A 67 7.26 5.02 11.27
C ILE A 67 7.94 4.91 12.62
N SER A 68 9.27 4.85 12.65
CA SER A 68 10.06 4.82 13.90
C SER A 68 9.87 6.09 14.72
N ASP A 69 9.87 7.25 14.07
CA ASP A 69 9.84 8.56 14.75
C ASP A 69 8.42 8.96 15.19
N ASN A 70 7.40 8.64 14.40
CA ASN A 70 6.04 9.16 14.59
C ASN A 70 4.99 8.08 14.89
N GLY A 71 5.35 6.79 14.76
CA GLY A 71 4.43 5.67 14.87
C GLY A 71 3.61 5.42 13.59
N LEU A 72 3.00 4.24 13.51
CA LEU A 72 2.36 3.69 12.30
C LEU A 72 1.25 4.57 11.70
N VAL A 73 0.42 5.20 12.54
CA VAL A 73 -0.71 6.00 12.06
C VAL A 73 -0.25 7.39 11.61
N ASN A 74 0.60 8.05 12.39
CA ASN A 74 1.02 9.41 12.10
C ASN A 74 2.06 9.50 10.97
N SER A 75 2.75 8.39 10.67
CA SER A 75 3.71 8.33 9.56
C SER A 75 3.07 8.34 8.18
N LEU A 76 1.75 8.08 8.07
CA LEU A 76 1.05 8.13 6.79
C LEU A 76 1.09 9.55 6.22
N THR A 77 1.48 9.66 4.94
CA THR A 77 1.47 10.91 4.18
C THR A 77 0.89 10.67 2.78
N GLY A 78 0.67 11.75 2.02
CA GLY A 78 0.34 11.68 0.60
C GLY A 78 -1.14 11.92 0.30
N PRO A 79 -1.62 11.51 -0.89
CA PRO A 79 -2.95 11.92 -1.37
C PRO A 79 -4.10 11.36 -0.53
N PHE A 80 -3.96 10.14 -0.01
CA PHE A 80 -4.97 9.52 0.86
C PHE A 80 -5.12 10.23 2.21
N GLU A 81 -4.02 10.72 2.78
CA GLU A 81 -4.04 11.48 4.04
C GLU A 81 -4.83 12.79 3.88
N ARG A 82 -4.62 13.49 2.75
CA ARG A 82 -5.17 14.83 2.51
C ARG A 82 -6.51 14.85 1.78
N ASN A 83 -7.15 13.70 1.57
CA ASN A 83 -8.35 13.56 0.75
C ASN A 83 -8.20 14.13 -0.68
N ASP A 84 -7.04 13.93 -1.31
CA ASP A 84 -6.76 14.39 -2.67
C ASP A 84 -7.38 13.43 -3.71
N ILE A 85 -8.71 13.47 -3.80
CA ILE A 85 -9.52 12.58 -4.64
C ILE A 85 -9.13 12.72 -6.12
N GLU A 86 -8.80 13.93 -6.58
CA GLU A 86 -8.37 14.18 -7.95
C GLU A 86 -7.07 13.44 -8.27
N THR A 87 -6.06 13.54 -7.39
CA THR A 87 -4.80 12.80 -7.56
C THR A 87 -5.04 11.29 -7.55
N VAL A 88 -5.85 10.76 -6.62
CA VAL A 88 -6.15 9.32 -6.56
C VAL A 88 -6.89 8.85 -7.81
N SER A 89 -7.84 9.64 -8.32
CA SER A 89 -8.56 9.36 -9.57
C SER A 89 -7.62 9.33 -10.78
N ASN A 90 -6.69 10.28 -10.87
CA ASN A 90 -5.68 10.31 -11.94
C ASN A 90 -4.71 9.13 -11.87
N GLN A 91 -4.33 8.70 -10.66
CA GLN A 91 -3.51 7.50 -10.45
C GLN A 91 -4.26 6.24 -10.90
N LEU A 92 -5.51 6.06 -10.45
CA LEU A 92 -6.36 4.93 -10.86
C LEU A 92 -6.58 4.88 -12.38
N ASN A 93 -6.85 6.03 -13.00
CA ASN A 93 -6.95 6.14 -14.46
C ASN A 93 -5.66 5.74 -15.18
N SER A 94 -4.51 6.11 -14.64
CA SER A 94 -3.21 5.75 -15.22
C SER A 94 -2.97 4.25 -15.11
N ILE A 95 -3.24 3.66 -13.94
CA ILE A 95 -3.12 2.21 -13.73
C ILE A 95 -4.07 1.44 -14.64
N TYR A 96 -5.32 1.90 -14.77
CA TYR A 96 -6.31 1.27 -15.64
C TYR A 96 -5.88 1.24 -17.12
N LYS A 97 -5.12 2.24 -17.57
CA LYS A 97 -4.61 2.30 -18.96
C LYS A 97 -3.36 1.45 -19.15
N GLU A 98 -2.41 1.54 -18.22
CA GLU A 98 -1.07 0.96 -18.39
C GLU A 98 -0.99 -0.49 -17.88
N LEU A 99 -1.70 -0.81 -16.80
CA LEU A 99 -1.62 -2.10 -16.13
C LEU A 99 -2.93 -2.45 -15.40
N PRO A 100 -4.04 -2.64 -16.13
CA PRO A 100 -5.40 -2.75 -15.57
C PRO A 100 -5.55 -3.87 -14.53
N SER A 101 -4.82 -4.99 -14.68
CA SER A 101 -4.77 -6.09 -13.71
C SER A 101 -4.35 -5.68 -12.28
N LEU A 102 -3.70 -4.53 -12.07
CA LEU A 102 -3.35 -4.02 -10.74
C LEU A 102 -4.46 -3.21 -10.07
N ILE A 103 -5.56 -2.89 -10.76
CA ILE A 103 -6.67 -2.12 -10.18
C ILE A 103 -7.23 -2.76 -8.90
N PRO A 104 -7.52 -4.08 -8.85
CA PRO A 104 -7.99 -4.71 -7.61
C PRO A 104 -6.99 -4.56 -6.45
N PHE A 105 -5.70 -4.68 -6.73
CA PHE A 105 -4.64 -4.55 -5.71
C PHE A 105 -4.51 -3.10 -5.20
N TYR A 106 -4.41 -2.13 -6.11
CA TYR A 106 -4.22 -0.73 -5.75
C TYR A 106 -5.41 -0.20 -4.96
N THR A 107 -6.63 -0.56 -5.36
CA THR A 107 -7.85 -0.18 -4.64
C THR A 107 -7.94 -0.85 -3.27
N LEU A 108 -7.62 -2.13 -3.13
CA LEU A 108 -7.59 -2.81 -1.83
C LEU A 108 -6.67 -2.08 -0.84
N LEU A 109 -5.44 -1.75 -1.24
CA LEU A 109 -4.52 -1.01 -0.39
C LEU A 109 -4.94 0.44 -0.15
N GLY A 110 -5.53 1.08 -1.17
CA GLY A 110 -6.10 2.42 -1.02
C GLY A 110 -7.19 2.44 0.06
N MET A 111 -8.08 1.44 0.08
CA MET A 111 -9.13 1.31 1.11
C MET A 111 -8.56 1.13 2.51
N GLU A 112 -7.53 0.29 2.69
CA GLU A 112 -6.83 0.15 3.98
C GLU A 112 -6.10 1.43 4.39
N THR A 113 -5.55 2.16 3.42
CA THR A 113 -4.86 3.44 3.65
C THR A 113 -5.84 4.53 4.10
N VAL A 114 -7.05 4.57 3.53
CA VAL A 114 -8.13 5.48 3.97
C VAL A 114 -8.51 5.21 5.42
N LYS A 115 -8.56 3.94 5.86
CA LYS A 115 -8.81 3.60 7.28
C LYS A 115 -7.70 4.12 8.19
N ILE A 116 -6.44 4.10 7.76
CA ILE A 116 -5.32 4.70 8.52
C ILE A 116 -5.51 6.22 8.59
N ALA A 117 -5.79 6.89 7.48
CA ALA A 117 -6.00 8.34 7.44
C ALA A 117 -7.19 8.79 8.32
N PHE A 118 -8.27 8.00 8.34
CA PHE A 118 -9.40 8.23 9.26
C PHE A 118 -8.99 8.08 10.73
N ARG A 119 -8.19 7.05 11.08
CA ARG A 119 -7.63 6.89 12.43
C ARG A 119 -6.63 8.00 12.81
N LYS A 120 -5.98 8.61 11.82
CA LYS A 120 -5.12 9.79 11.99
C LYS A 120 -5.93 11.08 12.20
N GLU A 121 -7.25 11.02 12.09
CA GLU A 121 -8.17 12.16 12.19
C GLU A 121 -7.93 13.24 11.11
N THR A 122 -7.24 12.89 10.01
CA THR A 122 -7.06 13.80 8.86
C THR A 122 -8.23 13.74 7.88
N LEU A 123 -9.09 12.72 7.99
CA LEU A 123 -10.29 12.55 7.20
C LEU A 123 -11.54 12.54 8.08
N ASN A 124 -12.63 13.09 7.57
CA ASN A 124 -13.97 12.86 8.12
C ASN A 124 -14.70 11.74 7.36
N LEU A 125 -15.88 11.35 7.84
CA LEU A 125 -16.67 10.25 7.26
C LEU A 125 -17.03 10.49 5.78
N ASN A 126 -17.35 11.73 5.39
CA ASN A 126 -17.70 12.05 4.00
C ASN A 126 -16.50 11.87 3.07
N ASN A 127 -15.29 12.23 3.54
CA ASN A 127 -14.04 11.99 2.80
C ASN A 127 -13.82 10.49 2.59
N VAL A 128 -13.99 9.69 3.65
CA VAL A 128 -13.86 8.22 3.58
C VAL A 128 -14.83 7.64 2.56
N ILE A 129 -16.12 7.97 2.66
CA ILE A 129 -17.14 7.46 1.74
C ILE A 129 -16.79 7.81 0.29
N SER A 130 -16.44 9.07 0.02
CA SER A 130 -16.12 9.54 -1.33
C SER A 130 -14.92 8.81 -1.94
N MET A 131 -13.89 8.53 -1.13
CA MET A 131 -12.71 7.81 -1.59
C MET A 131 -13.00 6.32 -1.86
N LEU A 132 -13.82 5.69 -1.02
CA LEU A 132 -14.25 4.30 -1.22
C LEU A 132 -15.15 4.16 -2.45
N ASP A 133 -16.08 5.09 -2.66
CA ASP A 133 -16.95 5.13 -3.84
C ASP A 133 -16.12 5.26 -5.12
N LEU A 134 -15.14 6.17 -5.14
CA LEU A 134 -14.20 6.31 -6.25
C LEU A 134 -13.54 4.95 -6.57
N MET A 135 -12.92 4.30 -5.59
CA MET A 135 -12.23 3.02 -5.80
C MET A 135 -13.17 1.90 -6.28
N ASN A 136 -14.39 1.83 -5.74
CA ASN A 136 -15.39 0.85 -6.14
C ASN A 136 -15.81 0.98 -7.62
N THR A 137 -15.79 2.19 -8.18
CA THR A 137 -16.08 2.38 -9.61
C THR A 137 -15.05 1.69 -10.51
N TYR A 138 -13.76 1.74 -10.16
CA TYR A 138 -12.69 1.11 -10.94
C TYR A 138 -12.71 -0.41 -10.84
N VAL A 139 -12.91 -0.96 -9.64
CA VAL A 139 -13.05 -2.41 -9.45
C VAL A 139 -14.21 -2.96 -10.26
N SER A 140 -15.36 -2.27 -10.24
CA SER A 140 -16.55 -2.67 -10.98
C SER A 140 -16.34 -2.63 -12.50
N ASN A 141 -15.53 -1.70 -13.00
CA ASN A 141 -15.23 -1.58 -14.43
C ASN A 141 -14.27 -2.69 -14.89
N GLU A 142 -13.25 -3.01 -14.09
CA GLU A 142 -12.28 -4.06 -14.44
C GLU A 142 -12.94 -5.45 -14.54
N VAL A 143 -13.79 -5.79 -13.56
CA VAL A 143 -14.55 -7.06 -13.57
C VAL A 143 -15.48 -7.17 -14.79
N LYS A 144 -15.98 -6.05 -15.32
CA LYS A 144 -16.80 -6.06 -16.53
C LYS A 144 -15.96 -6.31 -17.78
N ASN A 145 -14.76 -5.75 -17.87
CA ASN A 145 -13.87 -5.95 -19.01
C ASN A 145 -13.36 -7.40 -19.09
N GLU A 146 -13.04 -8.02 -17.95
CA GLU A 146 -12.61 -9.43 -17.89
C GLU A 146 -13.70 -10.41 -18.36
N LYS A 147 -14.98 -10.04 -18.29
CA LYS A 147 -16.11 -10.87 -18.75
C LYS A 147 -16.42 -10.73 -20.24
N ILE A 148 -15.85 -9.75 -20.91
CA ILE A 148 -16.10 -9.44 -22.33
C ILE A 148 -14.99 -10.00 -23.24
N ASN A 149 -13.82 -10.33 -22.66
CA ASN A 149 -12.69 -10.98 -23.33
C ASN A 149 -12.66 -12.50 -23.05
#